data_AF-A0A4Y7U4E8-F1
#
_entry.id   AF-A0A4Y7U4E8-F1
#
_cell.length_a   1.000
_cell.length_b   1.000
_cell.length_c   1.000
_cell.angle_alpha   90.00
_cell.angle_beta   90.00
_cell.angle_gamma   90.00
#
_symmetry.space_group_name_H-M   'P 1'
#
loop_
_entity.id
_entity.type
_entity.pdbx_description
1 polymer ?
#
loop_
_entity_poly.entity_id
_entity_poly.type
_entity_poly.pdbx_seq_one_letter_code
_entity_poly.pdbx_strand_id
1 'polypeptide(L)'
;LDAKTPEIHYRGGKILNQFDAIIPRIRPSITFYGCALTRQFEALKVFCLNSATAITQSRDKLYSLQLLLNSGVDIPTTGFANSPLDTDNLIKMVGGSPLIVKLLEGTQGKGVVLAETKKAAESVINAFKSLNANILVQEFIKEANG
;
A
#
# COMPACT_ATOMS: atom_id res chain seq x y z
N LEU A 1 12.99 19.36 16.19
CA LEU A 1 14.04 18.82 15.30
C LEU A 1 15.24 19.71 15.47
N ASP A 2 16.35 19.16 15.95
CA ASP A 2 17.61 19.87 16.07
C ASP A 2 18.62 19.16 15.16
N ALA A 3 19.33 19.92 14.36
CA ALA A 3 20.35 19.42 13.45
C ALA A 3 21.63 18.97 14.18
N LYS A 4 21.86 19.49 15.39
CA LYS A 4 23.07 19.21 16.19
C LYS A 4 22.84 18.13 17.23
N THR A 5 21.72 18.21 17.95
CA THR A 5 21.35 17.24 18.99
C THR A 5 19.92 16.75 18.82
N PRO A 6 19.66 15.84 17.85
CA PRO A 6 18.34 15.26 17.69
C PRO A 6 18.02 14.35 18.87
N GLU A 7 16.82 14.49 19.44
CA GLU A 7 16.38 13.70 20.60
C GLU A 7 15.05 13.02 20.32
N ILE A 8 14.86 11.86 20.94
CA ILE A 8 13.58 11.15 20.96
C ILE A 8 13.09 11.07 22.40
N HIS A 9 11.88 11.58 22.63
CA HIS A 9 11.28 11.66 23.95
C HIS A 9 10.20 10.58 24.10
N TYR A 10 10.30 9.82 25.17
CA TYR A 10 9.26 8.90 25.62
C TYR A 10 8.42 9.53 26.73
N ARG A 11 7.30 8.87 27.05
CA ARG A 11 6.37 9.29 28.11
C ARG A 11 7.14 9.68 29.38
N GLY A 12 6.77 10.83 29.94
CA GLY A 12 7.43 11.40 31.12
C GLY A 12 8.74 12.14 30.84
N GLY A 13 9.04 12.49 29.59
CA GLY A 13 10.24 13.27 29.22
C GLY A 13 11.53 12.46 29.20
N LYS A 14 11.43 11.12 29.24
CA LYS A 14 12.61 10.25 29.17
C LYS A 14 13.21 10.31 27.77
N ILE A 15 14.43 10.80 27.68
CA ILE A 15 15.20 10.83 26.43
C ILE A 15 15.68 9.40 26.10
N LEU A 16 15.49 8.99 24.84
CA LEU A 16 15.81 7.67 24.31
C LEU A 16 16.82 7.78 23.16
N ASN A 17 18.09 8.07 23.48
CA ASN A 17 19.13 8.33 22.47
C ASN A 17 20.15 7.20 22.30
N GLN A 18 20.01 6.09 23.01
CA GLN A 18 20.97 4.98 22.98
C GLN A 18 20.24 3.67 22.69
N PHE A 19 20.26 3.26 21.44
CA PHE A 19 19.81 1.94 20.99
C PHE A 19 20.76 1.42 19.93
N ASP A 20 21.06 0.13 19.98
CA ASP A 20 21.78 -0.55 18.90
C ASP A 20 20.86 -0.77 17.68
N ALA A 21 19.58 -1.01 17.94
CA ALA A 21 18.58 -1.26 16.91
C ALA A 21 17.16 -0.89 17.33
N ILE A 22 16.31 -0.61 16.33
CA ILE A 22 14.87 -0.40 16.46
C ILE A 22 14.13 -1.40 15.59
N ILE A 23 13.13 -2.07 16.16
CA ILE A 23 12.24 -2.99 15.44
C ILE A 23 10.84 -2.34 15.36
N PRO A 24 10.55 -1.53 14.32
CA PRO A 24 9.26 -0.87 14.17
C PRO A 24 8.11 -1.88 13.97
N ARG A 25 7.16 -1.87 14.90
CA ARG A 25 5.90 -2.63 14.81
C ARG A 25 4.72 -1.69 14.65
N ILE A 26 4.58 -1.17 13.43
CA ILE A 26 3.66 -0.06 13.12
C ILE A 26 2.31 -0.60 12.65
N ARG A 27 1.23 -0.20 13.35
CA ARG A 27 -0.13 -0.51 12.91
C ARG A 27 -0.46 0.28 11.63
N PRO A 28 -1.22 -0.28 10.68
CA PRO A 28 -1.50 0.39 9.42
C PRO A 28 -2.12 1.80 9.57
N SER A 29 -2.99 2.00 10.57
CA SER A 29 -3.66 3.29 10.83
C SER A 29 -2.74 4.43 11.28
N ILE A 30 -1.50 4.14 11.66
CA ILE A 30 -0.51 5.14 12.12
C ILE A 30 0.78 5.08 11.30
N THR A 31 0.72 4.55 10.07
CA THR A 31 1.89 4.34 9.21
C THR A 31 2.71 5.62 9.03
N PHE A 32 2.06 6.75 8.73
CA PHE A 32 2.75 8.03 8.53
C PHE A 32 3.60 8.41 9.76
N TYR A 33 2.96 8.44 10.93
CA TYR A 33 3.62 8.83 12.18
C TYR A 33 4.69 7.82 12.61
N GLY A 34 4.40 6.51 12.53
CA GLY A 34 5.35 5.46 12.87
C GLY A 34 6.60 5.49 11.98
N CYS A 35 6.42 5.72 10.68
CA CYS A 35 7.56 5.87 9.76
C CYS A 35 8.31 7.18 10.01
N ALA A 36 7.64 8.27 10.41
CA ALA A 36 8.32 9.51 10.80
C ALA A 36 9.23 9.32 12.01
N LEU A 37 8.78 8.60 13.04
CA LEU A 37 9.63 8.22 14.18
C LEU A 37 10.77 7.29 13.76
N THR A 38 10.50 6.31 12.91
CA THR A 38 11.54 5.39 12.41
C THR A 38 12.62 6.16 11.64
N ARG A 39 12.25 7.12 10.78
CA ARG A 39 13.21 8.02 10.10
C ARG A 39 14.05 8.84 11.06
N GLN A 40 13.49 9.24 12.21
CA GLN A 40 14.26 9.95 13.23
C GLN A 40 15.35 9.05 13.84
N PHE A 41 15.04 7.79 14.11
CA PHE A 41 16.04 6.81 14.56
C PHE A 41 17.10 6.52 13.49
N GLU A 42 16.70 6.41 12.21
CA GLU A 42 17.64 6.27 11.09
C GLU A 42 18.57 7.48 10.96
N ALA A 43 18.05 8.70 11.14
CA ALA A 43 18.84 9.92 11.13
C ALA A 43 19.86 9.96 12.28
N LEU A 44 19.51 9.37 13.43
CA LEU A 44 20.41 9.13 14.56
C LEU A 44 21.39 7.96 14.35
N LYS A 45 21.43 7.39 13.14
CA LYS A 45 22.29 6.25 12.77
C LYS A 45 22.01 4.96 13.55
N VAL A 46 20.81 4.84 14.13
CA VAL A 46 20.36 3.59 14.76
C VAL A 46 19.83 2.65 13.68
N PHE A 47 20.24 1.39 13.72
CA PHE A 47 19.77 0.38 12.76
C PHE A 47 18.27 0.12 12.92
N CYS A 48 17.51 0.14 11.83
CA CYS A 48 16.05 -0.04 11.85
C CYS A 48 15.61 -1.26 11.01
N LEU A 49 14.89 -2.20 11.63
CA LEU A 49 14.42 -3.43 10.99
C LEU A 49 12.89 -3.57 11.05
N ASN A 50 12.13 -3.22 10.02
CA ASN A 50 12.54 -2.72 8.69
C ASN A 50 12.74 -1.20 8.66
N SER A 51 13.39 -0.69 7.61
CA SER A 51 13.54 0.75 7.39
C SER A 51 12.20 1.45 7.16
N ALA A 52 12.14 2.76 7.45
CA ALA A 52 10.95 3.55 7.23
C ALA A 52 10.53 3.58 5.75
N THR A 53 11.50 3.63 4.84
CA THR A 53 11.30 3.58 3.39
C THR A 53 10.68 2.25 2.97
N ALA A 54 11.24 1.13 3.41
CA ALA A 54 10.72 -0.21 3.08
C ALA A 54 9.29 -0.40 3.61
N ILE A 55 9.01 0.07 4.84
CA ILE A 55 7.66 0.01 5.41
C ILE A 55 6.70 0.84 4.56
N THR A 56 7.04 2.09 4.23
CA THR A 56 6.18 2.97 3.43
C THR A 56 5.90 2.36 2.05
N GLN A 57 6.93 1.87 1.36
CA GLN A 57 6.83 1.19 0.06
C GLN A 57 5.93 -0.04 0.12
N SER A 58 6.06 -0.88 1.16
CA SER A 58 5.24 -2.09 1.32
C SER A 58 3.77 -1.80 1.62
N ARG A 59 3.43 -0.59 2.10
CA ARG A 59 2.07 -0.20 2.47
C ARG A 59 1.30 0.40 1.31
N ASP A 60 2.02 0.96 0.34
CA ASP A 60 1.44 1.46 -0.90
C ASP A 60 1.33 0.31 -1.91
N LYS A 61 0.10 -0.15 -2.15
CA LYS A 61 -0.17 -1.27 -3.05
C LYS A 61 0.24 -0.97 -4.50
N LEU A 62 0.02 0.26 -4.98
CA LEU A 62 0.38 0.62 -6.35
C LEU A 62 1.89 0.70 -6.48
N TYR A 63 2.54 1.39 -5.56
CA TYR A 63 3.98 1.57 -5.63
C TYR A 63 4.75 0.27 -5.41
N SER A 64 4.31 -0.60 -4.50
CA SER A 64 4.92 -1.93 -4.33
C SER A 64 4.83 -2.78 -5.60
N LEU A 65 3.70 -2.77 -6.32
CA LEU A 65 3.57 -3.46 -7.60
C LEU A 65 4.51 -2.87 -8.67
N GLN A 66 4.63 -1.53 -8.73
CA GLN A 66 5.57 -0.86 -9.63
C GLN A 66 7.03 -1.21 -9.30
N LEU A 67 7.38 -1.34 -8.02
CA LEU A 67 8.72 -1.76 -7.59
C LEU A 67 9.02 -3.20 -7.98
N LEU A 68 8.05 -4.11 -7.85
CA LEU A 68 8.18 -5.50 -8.29
C LEU A 68 8.42 -5.57 -9.80
N LEU A 69 7.60 -4.88 -10.59
CA LEU A 69 7.77 -4.79 -12.05
C LEU A 69 9.15 -4.22 -12.43
N ASN A 70 9.56 -3.11 -11.82
CA ASN A 70 10.86 -2.48 -12.09
C ASN A 70 12.05 -3.39 -11.70
N SER A 71 11.83 -4.35 -10.81
CA SER A 71 12.82 -5.33 -10.39
C SER A 71 12.80 -6.61 -11.24
N GLY A 72 11.97 -6.66 -12.29
CA GLY A 72 11.82 -7.83 -13.16
C GLY A 72 11.03 -8.98 -12.54
N VAL A 73 10.20 -8.70 -11.53
CA VAL A 73 9.29 -9.69 -10.95
C VAL A 73 7.95 -9.62 -11.68
N ASP A 74 7.54 -10.75 -12.25
CA ASP A 74 6.24 -10.87 -12.90
C ASP A 74 5.10 -10.65 -11.90
N ILE A 75 4.14 -9.82 -12.28
CA ILE A 75 2.89 -9.60 -11.54
C ILE A 75 1.71 -9.74 -12.49
N PRO A 76 0.50 -10.05 -11.98
CA PRO A 76 -0.69 -10.06 -12.81
C PRO A 76 -0.95 -8.69 -13.46
N THR A 77 -1.53 -8.69 -14.65
CA THR A 77 -1.87 -7.46 -15.36
C THR A 77 -2.75 -6.58 -14.47
N THR A 78 -2.30 -5.35 -14.19
CA THR A 78 -2.95 -4.47 -13.21
C THR A 78 -3.17 -3.07 -13.79
N GLY A 79 -4.42 -2.63 -13.83
CA GLY A 79 -4.82 -1.24 -14.08
C GLY A 79 -5.05 -0.46 -12.79
N PHE A 80 -4.76 0.84 -12.82
CA PHE A 80 -5.04 1.78 -11.72
C PHE A 80 -6.01 2.87 -12.20
N ALA A 81 -6.99 3.23 -11.38
CA ALA A 81 -7.94 4.29 -11.71
C ALA A 81 -8.47 5.02 -10.46
N ASN A 82 -8.67 6.34 -10.57
CA ASN A 82 -9.27 7.19 -9.52
C ASN A 82 -10.72 7.58 -9.86
N SER A 83 -11.07 7.62 -11.15
CA SER A 83 -12.44 7.77 -11.65
C SER A 83 -12.44 7.50 -13.16
N PRO A 84 -12.46 6.22 -13.59
CA PRO A 84 -12.42 5.94 -15.01
C PRO A 84 -13.75 6.39 -15.63
N LEU A 85 -13.73 7.39 -16.50
CA LEU A 85 -14.90 7.71 -17.35
C LEU A 85 -15.29 6.49 -18.20
N ASP A 86 -14.34 5.58 -18.44
CA ASP A 86 -14.50 4.39 -19.26
C ASP A 86 -14.16 3.11 -18.48
N THR A 87 -15.15 2.58 -17.75
CA THR A 87 -15.03 1.29 -17.03
C THR A 87 -14.73 0.15 -17.99
N ASP A 88 -15.29 0.18 -19.20
CA ASP A 88 -15.16 -0.88 -20.19
C ASP A 88 -13.73 -1.02 -20.66
N ASN A 89 -13.06 0.10 -20.95
CA ASN A 89 -11.65 0.08 -21.30
C ASN A 89 -10.77 -0.41 -20.15
N LEU A 90 -11.06 -0.02 -18.90
CA LEU A 90 -10.32 -0.52 -17.74
C LEU A 90 -10.44 -2.04 -17.58
N ILE A 91 -11.64 -2.61 -17.80
CA ILE A 91 -11.85 -4.06 -17.77
C ILE A 91 -11.08 -4.75 -18.91
N LYS A 92 -11.10 -4.19 -20.12
CA LYS A 92 -10.36 -4.75 -21.27
C LYS A 92 -8.86 -4.72 -21.08
N MET A 93 -8.31 -3.68 -20.44
CA MET A 93 -6.88 -3.53 -20.17
C MET A 93 -6.30 -4.68 -19.33
N VAL A 94 -7.12 -5.35 -18.52
CA VAL A 94 -6.69 -6.47 -17.67
C VAL A 94 -7.13 -7.84 -18.19
N GLY A 95 -7.58 -7.92 -19.45
CA GLY A 95 -7.98 -9.18 -20.08
C GLY A 95 -9.46 -9.57 -19.90
N GLY A 96 -10.28 -8.72 -19.27
CA GLY A 96 -11.70 -8.99 -19.04
C GLY A 96 -12.00 -9.69 -17.71
N SER A 97 -13.22 -10.21 -17.57
CA SER A 97 -13.65 -10.97 -16.38
C SER A 97 -13.36 -12.48 -16.53
N PRO A 98 -13.07 -13.22 -15.45
CA PRO A 98 -13.06 -12.79 -14.04
C PRO A 98 -11.88 -11.86 -13.72
N LEU A 99 -12.10 -10.88 -12.83
CA LEU A 99 -11.06 -9.94 -12.39
C LEU A 99 -11.20 -9.59 -10.92
N ILE A 100 -10.14 -9.05 -10.34
CA ILE A 100 -10.10 -8.55 -8.97
C ILE A 100 -10.14 -7.02 -8.95
N VAL A 101 -11.03 -6.45 -8.15
CA VAL A 101 -11.05 -5.01 -7.86
C VAL A 101 -10.58 -4.80 -6.42
N LYS A 102 -9.57 -3.95 -6.23
CA LYS A 102 -8.98 -3.63 -4.92
C LYS A 102 -9.07 -2.13 -4.65
N LEU A 103 -9.54 -1.74 -3.47
CA LEU A 103 -9.37 -0.37 -2.99
C LEU A 103 -7.89 -0.11 -2.67
N LEU A 104 -7.36 0.99 -3.18
CA LEU A 104 -5.98 1.41 -2.89
C LEU A 104 -5.88 1.83 -1.42
N GLU A 105 -6.88 2.57 -0.95
CA GLU A 105 -7.03 3.03 0.42
C GLU A 105 -7.84 2.03 1.25
N GLY A 106 -7.37 1.73 2.45
CA GLY A 106 -8.00 0.76 3.35
C GLY A 106 -7.03 -0.34 3.78
N THR A 107 -7.14 -0.70 5.06
CA THR A 107 -6.30 -1.71 5.72
C THR A 107 -7.23 -2.73 6.33
N GLN A 108 -6.91 -4.04 6.18
CA GLN A 108 -7.68 -5.21 6.65
C GLN A 108 -8.64 -5.88 5.67
N GLY A 109 -8.25 -6.12 4.41
CA GLY A 109 -8.95 -7.07 3.50
C GLY A 109 -10.37 -6.67 3.06
N LYS A 110 -10.97 -5.66 3.70
CA LYS A 110 -12.22 -5.02 3.28
C LYS A 110 -11.88 -4.11 2.11
N GLY A 111 -12.32 -4.50 0.92
CA GLY A 111 -12.02 -3.76 -0.31
C GLY A 111 -11.31 -4.59 -1.38
N VAL A 112 -11.29 -5.92 -1.27
CA VAL A 112 -10.93 -6.81 -2.39
C VAL A 112 -12.20 -7.54 -2.81
N VAL A 113 -12.53 -7.47 -4.10
CA VAL A 113 -13.73 -8.10 -4.66
C VAL A 113 -13.36 -8.87 -5.91
N LEU A 114 -13.73 -10.14 -5.97
CA LEU A 114 -13.73 -10.93 -7.20
C LEU A 114 -15.00 -10.63 -7.98
N ALA A 115 -14.86 -10.20 -9.23
CA ALA A 115 -15.95 -10.00 -10.15
C ALA A 115 -15.88 -11.05 -11.26
N GLU A 116 -16.74 -12.06 -11.17
CA GLU A 116 -16.75 -13.21 -12.09
C GLU A 116 -17.26 -12.87 -13.50
N THR A 117 -18.03 -11.79 -13.62
CA THR A 117 -18.63 -11.35 -14.89
C THR A 117 -18.34 -9.88 -15.15
N LYS A 118 -18.37 -9.48 -16.43
CA LYS A 118 -18.24 -8.06 -16.83
C LYS A 118 -19.24 -7.16 -16.09
N LYS A 119 -20.51 -7.57 -16.00
CA LYS A 119 -21.56 -6.81 -15.29
C LYS A 119 -21.25 -6.64 -13.80
N ALA A 120 -20.74 -7.70 -13.15
CA ALA A 120 -20.30 -7.61 -11.76
C ALA A 120 -19.12 -6.64 -11.62
N ALA A 121 -18.15 -6.70 -12.53
CA ALA A 121 -16.99 -5.81 -12.51
C ALA A 121 -17.41 -4.34 -12.69
N GLU A 122 -18.28 -4.06 -13.67
CA GLU A 122 -18.87 -2.74 -13.89
C GLU A 122 -19.58 -2.22 -12.63
N SER A 123 -20.40 -3.06 -12.00
CA SER A 123 -21.14 -2.73 -10.78
C SER A 123 -20.20 -2.37 -9.63
N VAL A 124 -19.18 -3.19 -9.37
CA VAL A 124 -18.21 -2.97 -8.28
C VAL A 124 -17.37 -1.73 -8.53
N ILE A 125 -16.86 -1.54 -9.76
CA ILE A 125 -16.07 -0.37 -10.13
C ILE A 125 -16.92 0.91 -9.96
N ASN A 126 -18.17 0.91 -10.42
CA ASN A 126 -19.06 2.06 -10.27
C ASN A 126 -19.41 2.33 -8.80
N ALA A 127 -19.57 1.29 -7.97
CA ALA A 127 -19.78 1.45 -6.54
C ALA A 127 -18.56 2.09 -5.84
N PHE A 128 -17.34 1.77 -6.25
CA PHE A 128 -16.15 2.43 -5.70
C PHE A 128 -15.94 3.85 -6.23
N LYS A 129 -16.36 4.13 -7.46
CA LYS A 129 -16.37 5.52 -7.99
C LYS A 129 -17.28 6.44 -7.18
N SER A 130 -18.47 5.99 -6.78
CA SER A 130 -19.38 6.83 -5.99
C SER A 130 -18.83 7.18 -4.61
N LEU A 131 -17.83 6.44 -4.15
CA LEU A 131 -17.08 6.70 -2.92
C LEU A 131 -15.83 7.59 -3.16
N ASN A 132 -15.60 8.07 -4.39
CA ASN A 132 -14.40 8.79 -4.81
C ASN A 132 -13.10 8.05 -4.43
N ALA A 133 -13.10 6.73 -4.54
CA ALA A 133 -11.99 5.90 -4.11
C ALA A 133 -11.07 5.50 -5.26
N ASN A 134 -9.77 5.56 -4.99
CA ASN A 134 -8.73 5.00 -5.83
C ASN A 134 -8.82 3.46 -5.86
N ILE A 135 -8.80 2.86 -7.05
CA ILE A 135 -8.91 1.40 -7.25
C ILE A 135 -7.77 0.83 -8.11
N LEU A 136 -7.43 -0.41 -7.82
CA LEU A 136 -6.69 -1.30 -8.70
C LEU A 136 -7.67 -2.31 -9.29
N VAL A 137 -7.60 -2.52 -10.58
CA VAL A 137 -8.30 -3.59 -11.30
C VAL A 137 -7.21 -4.54 -11.79
N GLN A 138 -7.34 -5.82 -11.50
CA GLN A 138 -6.27 -6.79 -11.74
C GLN A 138 -6.83 -8.06 -12.34
N GLU A 139 -6.07 -8.66 -13.26
CA GLU A 139 -6.32 -9.99 -13.81
C GLU A 139 -6.51 -11.02 -12.68
N PHE A 140 -7.50 -11.91 -12.83
CA PHE A 140 -7.69 -13.02 -11.91
C PHE A 140 -6.93 -14.25 -12.41
N ILE A 141 -5.96 -14.71 -11.63
CA ILE A 141 -5.19 -15.93 -11.91
C ILE A 141 -5.91 -17.12 -11.26
N LYS A 142 -6.54 -17.97 -12.07
CA LYS A 142 -7.38 -19.09 -11.59
C LYS A 142 -6.57 -20.17 -10.88
N GLU A 143 -5.31 -20.36 -11.27
CA GLU A 143 -4.39 -21.35 -10.72
C GLU A 143 -3.88 -20.96 -9.33
N ALA A 144 -3.93 -19.66 -9.01
CA ALA A 144 -3.81 -19.20 -7.64
C ALA A 144 -5.15 -19.51 -6.97
N ASN A 145 -5.20 -20.55 -6.14
CA ASN A 145 -6.40 -21.04 -5.43
C ASN A 145 -7.06 -20.04 -4.44
N GLY A 146 -6.91 -18.73 -4.66
CA GLY A 146 -7.25 -17.67 -3.71
C GLY A 146 -6.14 -17.47 -2.70
#